data_AF-A0A8J8P9Q7-F1
#
_entry.id   AF-A0A8J8P9Q7-F1
#
_cell.length_a   1.000
_cell.length_b   1.000
_cell.length_c   1.000
_cell.angle_alpha   90.00
_cell.angle_beta   90.00
_cell.angle_gamma   90.00
#
_symmetry.space_group_name_H-M   'P 1'
#
loop_
_entity.id
_entity.type
_entity.pdbx_description
1 polymer ?
#
loop_
_entity_poly.entity_id
_entity_poly.type
_entity_poly.pdbx_seq_one_letter_code
_entity_poly.pdbx_strand_id
1 'polypeptide(L)'
;MSLDLSTDSRTASDIAAARQADILAFLHRAPFTLDAYKLGFLPGFREDCGYQENQYQNLTLPVGMLDNDFRNPDLDRFVDRFFEQEPQVGVIGDIYERGDVDDHVAAAREIHASYPEAELIIVPKSQAVIDAIPKDLVLGYSRGYADRLAHEFSDPADWRGRRVHILGGSPPKQLEAIRQLTRPTLTDEQPADIVGLDWNGLHRGAQFGEFWTADGWDDSGRNADHVTVRKTVRHSLARLKAFWQSHGVWPDATPHDDTLEIEYEGPSPTDLDSAACTDCGANVWTTRRGPFVAEYDTGDTCGYCSYECYFSHRHRNNLEEIAGEQSVYFPPT
;
A
#
# COMPACT_ATOMS: atom_id res chain seq x y z
N MET A 1 13.67 26.25 45.44
CA MET A 1 12.75 26.22 44.29
C MET A 1 13.11 25.01 43.47
N SER A 2 12.21 24.02 43.41
CA SER A 2 12.39 22.83 42.58
C SER A 2 12.01 23.22 41.16
N LEU A 3 12.95 23.13 40.23
CA LEU A 3 12.63 23.17 38.79
C LEU A 3 11.98 21.83 38.48
N ASP A 4 10.66 21.84 38.33
CA ASP A 4 9.91 20.68 37.84
C ASP A 4 10.36 20.39 36.40
N LEU A 5 11.07 19.27 36.22
CA LEU A 5 11.42 18.64 34.95
C LEU A 5 10.19 18.02 34.24
N SER A 6 9.01 18.59 34.44
CA SER A 6 7.74 18.09 33.90
C SER A 6 7.61 18.31 32.39
N THR A 7 8.40 19.20 31.80
CA THR A 7 8.38 19.56 30.37
C THR A 7 8.90 18.44 29.48
N ASP A 8 9.96 17.72 29.89
CA ASP A 8 10.59 16.68 29.06
C ASP A 8 9.65 15.50 28.73
N SER A 9 8.74 15.15 29.64
CA SER A 9 7.81 14.03 29.44
C SER A 9 6.68 14.34 28.44
N ARG A 10 6.21 15.60 28.41
CA ARG A 10 5.17 16.03 27.46
C ARG A 10 5.72 16.15 26.05
N THR A 11 6.87 16.80 25.88
CA THR A 11 7.52 16.93 24.57
C THR A 11 7.89 15.57 23.97
N ALA A 12 8.33 14.61 24.78
CA ALA A 12 8.61 13.26 24.29
C ALA A 12 7.35 12.51 23.85
N SER A 13 6.24 12.66 24.60
CA SER A 13 4.94 12.07 24.25
C SER A 13 4.37 12.69 22.97
N ASP A 14 4.45 14.01 22.84
CA ASP A 14 3.95 14.75 21.67
C ASP A 14 4.73 14.36 20.40
N ILE A 15 6.05 14.17 20.52
CA ILE A 15 6.89 13.68 19.42
C ILE A 15 6.59 12.23 19.08
N ALA A 16 6.32 11.38 20.07
CA ALA A 16 5.95 9.99 19.81
C ALA A 16 4.62 9.91 19.05
N ALA A 17 3.61 10.67 19.50
CA ALA A 17 2.32 10.78 18.82
C ALA A 17 2.47 11.29 17.38
N ALA A 18 3.20 12.39 17.18
CA ALA A 18 3.41 12.97 15.85
C ALA A 18 4.22 12.09 14.88
N ARG A 19 4.85 11.00 15.36
CA ARG A 19 5.58 10.02 14.52
C ARG A 19 4.75 8.81 14.15
N GLN A 20 3.72 8.52 14.95
CA GLN A 20 2.87 7.37 14.74
C GLN A 20 1.92 7.70 13.59
N ALA A 21 2.10 7.02 12.46
CA ALA A 21 1.25 7.25 11.31
C ALA A 21 -0.15 6.66 11.54
N ASP A 22 -1.15 7.28 10.93
CA ASP A 22 -2.49 6.73 10.83
C ASP A 22 -2.55 5.67 9.71
N ILE A 23 -1.75 5.86 8.65
CA ILE A 23 -1.85 5.10 7.41
C ILE A 23 -0.47 4.64 6.91
N LEU A 24 -0.35 3.36 6.58
CA LEU A 24 0.73 2.85 5.73
C LEU A 24 0.15 2.19 4.50
N ALA A 25 0.38 2.79 3.34
CA ALA A 25 -0.19 2.36 2.08
C ALA A 25 0.81 1.57 1.22
N PHE A 26 0.28 0.63 0.43
CA PHE A 26 1.01 -0.09 -0.59
C PHE A 26 0.18 -0.14 -1.87
N LEU A 27 0.61 0.63 -2.87
CA LEU A 27 -0.14 0.84 -4.10
C LEU A 27 0.41 -0.05 -5.19
N HIS A 28 -0.29 -1.14 -5.49
CA HIS A 28 0.20 -2.13 -6.44
C HIS A 28 -0.92 -2.98 -7.02
N ARG A 29 -0.67 -3.65 -8.15
CA ARG A 29 -1.57 -4.65 -8.72
C ARG A 29 -1.71 -5.91 -7.86
N ALA A 30 -2.81 -6.64 -8.06
CA ALA A 30 -3.00 -7.98 -7.55
C ALA A 30 -1.91 -8.94 -8.11
N PRO A 31 -1.51 -9.98 -7.35
CA PRO A 31 -2.00 -10.35 -6.03
C PRO A 31 -1.22 -9.67 -4.88
N PHE A 32 -0.27 -8.78 -5.19
CA PHE A 32 0.61 -8.16 -4.19
C PHE A 32 -0.15 -7.23 -3.24
N THR A 33 -1.12 -6.48 -3.75
CA THR A 33 -1.99 -5.63 -2.92
C THR A 33 -2.84 -6.44 -1.94
N LEU A 34 -3.32 -7.63 -2.33
CA LEU A 34 -4.05 -8.54 -1.44
C LEU A 34 -3.16 -9.02 -0.29
N ASP A 35 -1.91 -9.39 -0.60
CA ASP A 35 -0.94 -9.80 0.42
C ASP A 35 -0.59 -8.64 1.38
N ALA A 36 -0.49 -7.41 0.86
CA ALA A 36 -0.25 -6.21 1.67
C ALA A 36 -1.47 -5.88 2.55
N TYR A 37 -2.67 -5.94 1.98
CA TYR A 37 -3.91 -5.72 2.70
C TYR A 37 -4.03 -6.67 3.90
N LYS A 38 -3.84 -7.98 3.70
CA LYS A 38 -3.84 -9.00 4.78
C LYS A 38 -2.81 -8.75 5.88
N LEU A 39 -1.77 -7.96 5.61
CA LEU A 39 -0.76 -7.55 6.59
C LEU A 39 -1.11 -6.23 7.28
N GLY A 40 -2.22 -5.58 6.92
CA GLY A 40 -2.72 -4.34 7.50
C GLY A 40 -2.26 -3.07 6.77
N PHE A 41 -1.73 -3.18 5.55
CA PHE A 41 -1.45 -2.01 4.71
C PHE A 41 -2.73 -1.52 4.03
N LEU A 42 -2.84 -0.21 3.83
CA LEU A 42 -3.89 0.38 3.01
C LEU A 42 -3.61 0.10 1.52
N PRO A 43 -4.51 -0.58 0.80
CA PRO A 43 -4.29 -0.95 -0.59
C PRO A 43 -4.65 0.24 -1.49
N GLY A 44 -4.07 0.29 -2.68
CA GLY A 44 -4.42 1.34 -3.62
C GLY A 44 -3.75 1.22 -4.97
N PHE A 45 -4.00 2.20 -5.82
CA PHE A 45 -3.37 2.32 -7.13
C PHE A 45 -3.36 3.78 -7.58
N ARG A 46 -2.73 4.01 -8.73
CA ARG A 46 -2.69 5.32 -9.39
C ARG A 46 -3.93 5.51 -10.27
N GLU A 47 -4.46 6.71 -10.35
CA GLU A 47 -5.75 7.04 -10.98
C GLU A 47 -5.89 6.59 -12.44
N ASP A 48 -4.77 6.49 -13.17
CA ASP A 48 -4.71 6.03 -14.56
C ASP A 48 -4.72 4.49 -14.72
N CYS A 49 -4.77 3.74 -13.63
CA CYS A 49 -4.78 2.29 -13.62
C CYS A 49 -5.79 1.69 -12.60
N GLY A 50 -5.58 0.42 -12.27
CA GLY A 50 -6.37 -0.36 -11.33
C GLY A 50 -5.58 -1.57 -10.86
N TYR A 51 -6.20 -2.49 -10.11
CA TYR A 51 -5.51 -3.66 -9.56
C TYR A 51 -5.07 -4.72 -10.58
N GLN A 52 -5.41 -4.56 -11.88
CA GLN A 52 -5.12 -5.54 -12.94
C GLN A 52 -5.65 -6.93 -12.56
N GLU A 53 -6.84 -6.98 -11.98
CA GLU A 53 -7.42 -8.17 -11.35
C GLU A 53 -8.38 -8.95 -12.25
N ASN A 54 -8.55 -8.56 -13.52
CA ASN A 54 -9.44 -9.21 -14.48
C ASN A 54 -9.16 -10.72 -14.68
N GLN A 55 -7.97 -11.17 -14.27
CA GLN A 55 -7.54 -12.57 -14.30
C GLN A 55 -7.93 -13.38 -13.06
N TYR A 56 -8.52 -12.74 -12.05
CA TYR A 56 -8.95 -13.35 -10.80
C TYR A 56 -10.46 -13.31 -10.72
N GLN A 57 -11.08 -14.49 -10.63
CA GLN A 57 -12.52 -14.59 -10.56
C GLN A 57 -13.00 -14.23 -9.16
N ASN A 58 -14.03 -13.40 -9.08
CA ASN A 58 -14.71 -13.05 -7.82
C ASN A 58 -13.79 -12.39 -6.77
N LEU A 59 -12.68 -11.75 -7.17
CA LEU A 59 -11.88 -10.93 -6.27
C LEU A 59 -12.39 -9.50 -6.32
N THR A 60 -12.86 -8.98 -5.19
CA THR A 60 -13.12 -7.55 -5.01
C THR A 60 -12.24 -7.02 -3.89
N LEU A 61 -11.44 -5.98 -4.22
CA LEU A 61 -10.57 -5.31 -3.27
C LEU A 61 -10.99 -3.85 -3.10
N PRO A 62 -11.02 -3.35 -1.87
CA PRO A 62 -11.29 -1.94 -1.62
C PRO A 62 -10.17 -1.06 -2.22
N VAL A 63 -10.50 0.15 -2.64
CA VAL A 63 -9.52 1.16 -2.98
C VAL A 63 -9.33 2.05 -1.76
N GLY A 64 -8.25 1.84 -1.02
CA GLY A 64 -7.97 2.62 0.18
C GLY A 64 -7.28 3.95 -0.14
N MET A 65 -6.30 3.93 -1.05
CA MET A 65 -5.56 5.11 -1.48
C MET A 65 -5.55 5.24 -3.01
N LEU A 66 -5.83 6.44 -3.50
CA LEU A 66 -5.72 6.82 -4.90
C LEU A 66 -4.59 7.84 -5.08
N ASP A 67 -3.59 7.49 -5.87
CA ASP A 67 -2.45 8.37 -6.19
C ASP A 67 -2.63 9.03 -7.55
N ASN A 68 -2.03 10.20 -7.77
CA ASN A 68 -2.07 10.88 -9.07
C ASN A 68 -0.92 10.48 -10.00
N ASP A 69 -1.11 10.61 -11.31
CA ASP A 69 -0.06 10.47 -12.30
C ASP A 69 0.68 11.80 -12.45
N PHE A 70 1.62 12.05 -11.53
CA PHE A 70 2.44 13.26 -11.55
C PHE A 70 3.22 13.46 -12.86
N ARG A 71 3.40 12.41 -13.69
CA ARG A 71 4.06 12.52 -15.00
C ARG A 71 3.12 13.04 -16.09
N ASN A 72 1.82 12.85 -15.92
CA ASN A 72 0.77 13.32 -16.82
C ASN A 72 -0.40 13.85 -15.97
N PRO A 73 -0.19 14.94 -15.20
CA PRO A 73 -1.13 15.41 -14.20
C PRO A 73 -2.40 15.90 -14.88
N ASP A 74 -3.54 15.54 -14.31
CA ASP A 74 -4.87 15.85 -14.81
C ASP A 74 -5.83 15.85 -13.62
N LEU A 75 -6.14 17.06 -13.14
CA LEU A 75 -6.91 17.25 -11.91
C LEU A 75 -8.35 16.78 -12.06
N ASP A 76 -8.98 17.06 -13.21
CA ASP A 76 -10.35 16.64 -13.50
C ASP A 76 -10.45 15.10 -13.54
N ARG A 77 -9.50 14.44 -14.22
CA ARG A 77 -9.42 12.97 -14.23
C ARG A 77 -9.25 12.41 -12.82
N PHE A 78 -8.42 13.03 -11.99
CA PHE A 78 -8.25 12.59 -10.61
C PHE A 78 -9.55 12.69 -9.82
N VAL A 79 -10.25 13.83 -9.90
CA VAL A 79 -11.52 14.06 -9.20
C VAL A 79 -12.57 13.05 -9.66
N ASP A 80 -12.75 12.86 -10.97
CA ASP A 80 -13.68 11.87 -11.53
C ASP A 80 -13.38 10.46 -11.00
N ARG A 81 -12.09 10.06 -11.00
CA ARG A 81 -11.66 8.75 -10.49
C ARG A 81 -11.85 8.62 -8.98
N PHE A 82 -11.68 9.70 -8.22
CA PHE A 82 -11.97 9.70 -6.79
C PHE A 82 -13.44 9.40 -6.53
N PHE A 83 -14.36 10.09 -7.24
CA PHE A 83 -15.80 9.85 -7.09
C PHE A 83 -16.24 8.45 -7.56
N GLU A 84 -15.52 7.85 -8.50
CA GLU A 84 -15.80 6.47 -8.96
C GLU A 84 -15.33 5.41 -7.96
N GLN A 85 -14.17 5.61 -7.32
CA GLN A 85 -13.51 4.61 -6.49
C GLN A 85 -13.75 4.82 -4.98
N GLU A 86 -14.18 6.01 -4.58
CA GLU A 86 -14.48 6.42 -3.20
C GLU A 86 -13.37 6.06 -2.18
N PRO A 87 -12.10 6.41 -2.44
CA PRO A 87 -11.01 6.00 -1.56
C PRO A 87 -10.99 6.78 -0.24
N GLN A 88 -10.35 6.19 0.78
CA GLN A 88 -10.13 6.84 2.08
C GLN A 88 -9.08 7.96 1.98
N VAL A 89 -8.08 7.79 1.10
CA VAL A 89 -6.97 8.73 0.89
C VAL A 89 -6.85 9.08 -0.59
N GLY A 90 -6.69 10.37 -0.90
CA GLY A 90 -6.45 10.85 -2.25
C GLY A 90 -5.25 11.79 -2.34
N VAL A 91 -4.29 11.48 -3.21
CA VAL A 91 -3.20 12.40 -3.57
C VAL A 91 -3.64 13.25 -4.74
N ILE A 92 -4.12 14.47 -4.48
CA ILE A 92 -4.73 15.37 -5.47
C ILE A 92 -3.74 15.73 -6.57
N GLY A 93 -2.49 16.03 -6.22
CA GLY A 93 -1.43 16.26 -7.19
C GLY A 93 -0.28 17.15 -6.76
N ASP A 94 0.66 17.29 -7.68
CA ASP A 94 1.92 18.03 -7.54
C ASP A 94 1.76 19.49 -7.97
N ILE A 95 2.10 20.43 -7.09
CA ILE A 95 1.97 21.87 -7.35
C ILE A 95 3.35 22.55 -7.32
N TYR A 96 3.74 23.13 -8.46
CA TYR A 96 5.03 23.81 -8.63
C TYR A 96 4.94 25.30 -8.32
N GLU A 97 3.85 25.93 -8.76
CA GLU A 97 3.66 27.36 -8.69
C GLU A 97 2.49 27.72 -7.77
N ARG A 98 2.60 28.87 -7.10
CA ARG A 98 1.55 29.35 -6.20
C ARG A 98 0.22 29.59 -6.91
N GLY A 99 0.25 29.88 -8.23
CA GLY A 99 -0.94 30.16 -9.03
C GLY A 99 -1.92 28.99 -9.11
N ASP A 100 -1.43 27.75 -9.02
CA ASP A 100 -2.25 26.55 -9.20
C ASP A 100 -2.83 26.02 -7.87
N VAL A 101 -2.51 26.68 -6.73
CA VAL A 101 -2.94 26.25 -5.40
C VAL A 101 -4.46 26.31 -5.25
N ASP A 102 -5.08 27.38 -5.74
CA ASP A 102 -6.52 27.59 -5.56
C ASP A 102 -7.34 26.49 -6.26
N ASP A 103 -6.92 26.03 -7.44
CA ASP A 103 -7.60 24.97 -8.19
C ASP A 103 -7.53 23.62 -7.47
N HIS A 104 -6.35 23.24 -6.95
CA HIS A 104 -6.18 22.00 -6.21
C HIS A 104 -6.88 22.03 -4.85
N VAL A 105 -6.87 23.19 -4.18
CA VAL A 105 -7.65 23.37 -2.95
C VAL A 105 -9.14 23.27 -3.25
N ALA A 106 -9.63 23.87 -4.33
CA ALA A 106 -11.03 23.77 -4.74
C ALA A 106 -11.44 22.32 -5.00
N ALA A 107 -10.63 21.55 -5.75
CA ALA A 107 -10.84 20.13 -5.98
C ALA A 107 -10.87 19.33 -4.65
N ALA A 108 -9.94 19.61 -3.75
CA ALA A 108 -9.94 18.98 -2.43
C ALA A 108 -11.22 19.31 -1.63
N ARG A 109 -11.71 20.55 -1.69
CA ARG A 109 -12.95 20.94 -1.01
C ARG A 109 -14.20 20.32 -1.64
N GLU A 110 -14.21 20.15 -2.96
CA GLU A 110 -15.29 19.47 -3.67
C GLU A 110 -15.43 18.02 -3.22
N ILE A 111 -14.32 17.28 -3.21
CA ILE A 111 -14.29 15.90 -2.73
C ILE A 111 -14.71 15.85 -1.26
N HIS A 112 -14.13 16.70 -0.41
CA HIS A 112 -14.42 16.73 1.02
C HIS A 112 -15.89 17.09 1.34
N ALA A 113 -16.57 17.85 0.48
CA ALA A 113 -18.00 18.15 0.65
C ALA A 113 -18.88 16.89 0.53
N SER A 114 -18.44 15.90 -0.25
CA SER A 114 -19.14 14.62 -0.42
C SER A 114 -18.60 13.53 0.50
N TYR A 115 -17.29 13.56 0.78
CA TYR A 115 -16.58 12.61 1.63
C TYR A 115 -15.79 13.35 2.73
N PRO A 116 -16.46 13.79 3.82
CA PRO A 116 -15.81 14.59 4.88
C PRO A 116 -14.69 13.85 5.62
N GLU A 117 -14.73 12.52 5.62
CA GLU A 117 -13.71 11.69 6.29
C GLU A 117 -12.50 11.37 5.38
N ALA A 118 -12.53 11.77 4.11
CA ALA A 118 -11.44 11.52 3.18
C ALA A 118 -10.20 12.36 3.53
N GLU A 119 -9.03 11.72 3.54
CA GLU A 119 -7.76 12.40 3.70
C GLU A 119 -7.20 12.82 2.33
N LEU A 120 -7.12 14.13 2.09
CA LEU A 120 -6.71 14.70 0.81
C LEU A 120 -5.35 15.36 0.93
N ILE A 121 -4.42 14.89 0.10
CA ILE A 121 -3.02 15.25 0.11
C ILE A 121 -2.72 16.13 -1.10
N ILE A 122 -2.14 17.30 -0.86
CA ILE A 122 -1.59 18.17 -1.90
C ILE A 122 -0.06 18.14 -1.80
N VAL A 123 0.64 17.97 -2.92
CA VAL A 123 2.09 17.75 -2.94
C VAL A 123 2.82 19.03 -3.39
N PRO A 124 3.29 19.87 -2.47
CA PRO A 124 4.02 21.07 -2.84
C PRO A 124 5.39 20.74 -3.44
N LYS A 125 5.82 21.54 -4.42
CA LYS A 125 7.17 21.49 -5.02
C LYS A 125 7.95 22.79 -4.89
N SER A 126 7.48 23.72 -4.05
CA SER A 126 8.20 24.92 -3.65
C SER A 126 7.74 25.43 -2.28
N GLN A 127 8.58 26.19 -1.58
CA GLN A 127 8.22 26.78 -0.28
C GLN A 127 7.02 27.74 -0.40
N ALA A 128 6.94 28.52 -1.49
CA ALA A 128 5.81 29.41 -1.74
C ALA A 128 4.47 28.68 -1.87
N VAL A 129 4.49 27.42 -2.30
CA VAL A 129 3.30 26.55 -2.38
C VAL A 129 2.97 25.98 -0.99
N ILE A 130 3.98 25.55 -0.21
CA ILE A 130 3.78 25.13 1.21
C ILE A 130 3.01 26.21 1.98
N ASP A 131 3.46 27.46 1.86
CA ASP A 131 2.90 28.61 2.57
C ASP A 131 1.47 28.97 2.14
N ALA A 132 1.13 28.66 0.88
CA ALA A 132 -0.16 29.02 0.29
C ALA A 132 -1.25 27.98 0.58
N ILE A 133 -0.90 26.70 0.73
CA ILE A 133 -1.86 25.64 1.01
C ILE A 133 -2.42 25.80 2.44
N PRO A 134 -3.76 25.80 2.63
CA PRO A 134 -4.40 25.86 3.95
C PRO A 134 -3.87 24.81 4.94
N LYS A 135 -3.77 25.19 6.22
CA LYS A 135 -3.16 24.34 7.27
C LYS A 135 -3.95 23.08 7.60
N ASP A 136 -5.24 23.06 7.30
CA ASP A 136 -6.12 21.93 7.56
C ASP A 136 -6.03 20.83 6.48
N LEU A 137 -5.37 21.09 5.36
CA LEU A 137 -5.06 20.08 4.34
C LEU A 137 -3.70 19.41 4.61
N VAL A 138 -3.62 18.13 4.25
CA VAL A 138 -2.41 17.33 4.38
C VAL A 138 -1.42 17.68 3.26
N LEU A 139 -0.13 17.79 3.61
CA LEU A 139 0.92 18.00 2.62
C LEU A 139 1.66 16.71 2.27
N GLY A 140 1.89 16.50 0.98
CA GLY A 140 2.75 15.43 0.49
C GLY A 140 4.22 15.80 0.57
N TYR A 141 4.99 15.13 1.42
CA TYR A 141 6.44 15.24 1.48
C TYR A 141 7.09 14.29 0.46
N SER A 142 7.43 14.80 -0.71
CA SER A 142 8.10 14.02 -1.77
C SER A 142 9.48 13.53 -1.32
N ARG A 143 9.63 12.21 -1.11
CA ARG A 143 10.87 11.56 -0.66
C ARG A 143 11.41 10.50 -1.62
N GLY A 144 10.54 9.99 -2.49
CA GLY A 144 10.79 8.89 -3.42
C GLY A 144 11.16 9.30 -4.83
N TYR A 145 10.56 8.60 -5.80
CA TYR A 145 10.75 8.87 -7.21
C TYR A 145 9.86 10.06 -7.62
N ALA A 146 10.48 11.22 -7.82
CA ALA A 146 9.84 12.45 -8.28
C ALA A 146 10.85 13.27 -9.08
N ASP A 147 10.39 14.29 -9.77
CA ASP A 147 11.21 15.28 -10.47
C ASP A 147 11.88 16.28 -9.50
N ARG A 148 11.22 16.59 -8.38
CA ARG A 148 11.73 17.41 -7.29
C ARG A 148 11.34 16.85 -5.92
N LEU A 149 12.31 16.79 -5.01
CA LEU A 149 12.16 16.25 -3.65
C LEU A 149 12.01 17.38 -2.63
N ALA A 150 11.25 17.13 -1.56
CA ALA A 150 10.90 18.15 -0.55
C ALA A 150 12.14 18.84 0.06
N HIS A 151 13.17 18.06 0.40
CA HIS A 151 14.43 18.56 0.97
C HIS A 151 15.30 19.38 0.00
N GLU A 152 14.94 19.48 -1.28
CA GLU A 152 15.67 20.27 -2.26
C GLU A 152 15.18 21.73 -2.32
N PHE A 153 14.03 22.03 -1.72
CA PHE A 153 13.42 23.37 -1.80
C PHE A 153 12.85 23.89 -0.48
N SER A 154 12.88 23.08 0.56
CA SER A 154 12.34 23.43 1.88
C SER A 154 13.25 22.91 2.98
N ASP A 155 13.19 23.59 4.13
CA ASP A 155 13.81 23.17 5.37
C ASP A 155 12.77 22.45 6.25
N PRO A 156 13.18 21.58 7.20
CA PRO A 156 12.25 20.95 8.13
C PRO A 156 11.36 21.92 8.91
N ALA A 157 11.79 23.18 9.09
CA ALA A 157 11.02 24.23 9.74
C ALA A 157 9.73 24.60 8.97
N ASP A 158 9.74 24.49 7.64
CA ASP A 158 8.59 24.84 6.78
C ASP A 158 7.39 23.89 6.97
N TRP A 159 7.64 22.72 7.55
CA TRP A 159 6.66 21.64 7.72
C TRP A 159 6.12 21.55 9.16
N ARG A 160 6.59 22.41 10.08
CA ARG A 160 6.24 22.33 11.50
C ARG A 160 4.77 22.66 11.71
N GLY A 161 4.11 21.86 12.55
CA GLY A 161 2.66 21.95 12.80
C GLY A 161 1.79 21.67 11.57
N ARG A 162 2.35 21.08 10.50
CA ARG A 162 1.59 20.59 9.34
C ARG A 162 1.31 19.10 9.53
N ARG A 163 0.19 18.65 8.99
CA ARG A 163 -0.07 17.23 8.72
C ARG A 163 0.66 16.83 7.45
N VAL A 164 1.40 15.73 7.48
CA VAL A 164 2.35 15.34 6.43
C VAL A 164 2.24 13.86 6.10
N HIS A 165 2.02 13.57 4.82
CA HIS A 165 2.16 12.22 4.26
C HIS A 165 3.49 12.12 3.51
N ILE A 166 4.33 11.12 3.80
CA ILE A 166 5.63 10.96 3.13
C ILE A 166 5.48 10.06 1.90
N LEU A 167 5.65 10.67 0.73
CA LEU A 167 5.45 10.03 -0.57
C LEU A 167 6.72 9.34 -1.06
N GLY A 168 6.67 8.01 -1.09
CA GLY A 168 7.73 7.14 -1.55
C GLY A 168 9.05 7.23 -0.76
N GLY A 169 10.10 6.64 -1.34
CA GLY A 169 11.42 6.55 -0.70
C GLY A 169 11.53 5.29 0.15
N SER A 170 12.74 4.72 0.24
CA SER A 170 12.93 3.51 1.05
C SER A 170 12.71 3.78 2.54
N PRO A 171 12.40 2.76 3.36
CA PRO A 171 12.07 2.95 4.77
C PRO A 171 13.15 3.69 5.57
N PRO A 172 14.46 3.46 5.36
CA PRO A 172 15.49 4.28 6.02
C PRO A 172 15.45 5.76 5.60
N LYS A 173 15.13 6.06 4.34
CA LYS A 173 15.02 7.43 3.82
C LYS A 173 13.78 8.14 4.39
N GLN A 174 12.67 7.43 4.54
CA GLN A 174 11.44 7.92 5.16
C GLN A 174 11.66 8.13 6.67
N LEU A 175 12.28 7.17 7.37
CA LEU A 175 12.62 7.29 8.79
C LEU A 175 13.50 8.51 9.08
N GLU A 176 14.48 8.79 8.21
CA GLU A 176 15.27 10.01 8.34
C GLU A 176 14.42 11.27 8.18
N ALA A 177 13.49 11.30 7.21
CA ALA A 177 12.57 12.42 7.04
C ALA A 177 11.68 12.58 8.30
N ILE A 178 11.07 11.51 8.80
CA ILE A 178 10.29 11.51 10.06
C ILE A 178 11.12 12.13 11.20
N ARG A 179 12.37 11.68 11.38
CA ARG A 179 13.26 12.23 12.42
C ARG A 179 13.51 13.72 12.25
N GLN A 180 13.79 14.18 11.04
CA GLN A 180 14.05 15.61 10.78
C GLN A 180 12.80 16.47 11.00
N LEU A 181 11.63 15.99 10.60
CA LEU A 181 10.36 16.72 10.70
C LEU A 181 9.81 16.77 12.13
N THR A 182 10.12 15.76 12.94
CA THR A 182 9.55 15.60 14.30
C THR A 182 10.53 15.90 15.44
N ARG A 183 11.83 16.06 15.18
CA ARG A 183 12.80 16.32 16.26
C ARG A 183 12.47 17.60 17.04
N PRO A 184 12.84 17.71 18.33
CA PRO A 184 12.72 18.95 19.08
C PRO A 184 13.53 20.08 18.43
N THR A 185 13.07 21.32 18.59
CA THR A 185 13.79 22.54 18.18
C THR A 185 14.06 23.42 19.39
N LEU A 186 14.99 24.38 19.24
CA LEU A 186 15.29 25.36 20.29
C LEU A 186 14.14 26.34 20.53
N THR A 187 13.24 26.48 19.56
CA THR A 187 12.07 27.36 19.59
C THR A 187 10.81 26.67 20.14
N ASP A 188 10.91 25.39 20.51
CA ASP A 188 9.78 24.57 21.00
C ASP A 188 8.59 24.56 20.03
N GLU A 189 8.89 24.67 18.73
CA GLU A 189 7.88 24.57 17.67
C GLU A 189 7.30 23.15 17.64
N GLN A 190 5.99 23.06 17.43
CA GLN A 190 5.32 21.77 17.29
C GLN A 190 5.95 20.94 16.15
N PRO A 191 6.15 19.62 16.34
CA PRO A 191 6.59 18.75 15.26
C PRO A 191 5.60 18.77 14.09
N ALA A 192 6.07 18.36 12.91
CA ALA A 192 5.13 17.94 11.87
C ALA A 192 4.39 16.68 12.36
N ASP A 193 3.12 16.58 12.03
CA ASP A 193 2.26 15.43 12.33
C ASP A 193 2.31 14.46 11.15
N ILE A 194 2.95 13.31 11.31
CA ILE A 194 3.12 12.31 10.24
C ILE A 194 1.86 11.47 10.18
N VAL A 195 1.01 11.71 9.18
CA VAL A 195 -0.29 11.04 9.04
C VAL A 195 -0.20 9.77 8.21
N GLY A 196 0.74 9.69 7.26
CA GLY A 196 0.86 8.51 6.42
C GLY A 196 2.15 8.36 5.65
N LEU A 197 2.38 7.14 5.16
CA LEU A 197 3.53 6.73 4.36
C LEU A 197 3.11 5.79 3.25
N ASP A 198 3.76 5.85 2.09
CA ASP A 198 3.64 4.85 1.04
C ASP A 198 5.01 4.50 0.43
N TRP A 199 5.19 3.24 0.01
CA TRP A 199 6.37 2.84 -0.76
C TRP A 199 6.18 1.52 -1.51
N ASN A 200 6.28 1.56 -2.84
CA ASN A 200 6.01 0.42 -3.71
C ASN A 200 7.27 -0.31 -4.22
N GLY A 201 8.44 -0.04 -3.62
CA GLY A 201 9.73 -0.51 -4.13
C GLY A 201 9.98 -2.03 -4.02
N LEU A 202 9.15 -2.75 -3.27
CA LEU A 202 9.34 -4.18 -2.94
C LEU A 202 9.32 -5.10 -4.16
N HIS A 203 8.37 -4.89 -5.08
CA HIS A 203 8.18 -5.77 -6.23
C HIS A 203 9.39 -5.75 -7.18
N ARG A 204 10.03 -4.59 -7.37
CA ARG A 204 11.22 -4.49 -8.23
C ARG A 204 12.40 -5.30 -7.71
N GLY A 205 12.66 -5.28 -6.40
CA GLY A 205 13.72 -6.10 -5.80
C GLY A 205 13.41 -7.59 -5.92
N ALA A 206 12.15 -7.97 -5.69
CA ALA A 206 11.70 -9.35 -5.77
C ALA A 206 11.89 -9.98 -7.16
N GLN A 207 11.82 -9.20 -8.23
CA GLN A 207 12.13 -9.66 -9.59
C GLN A 207 13.57 -10.15 -9.76
N PHE A 208 14.48 -9.71 -8.89
CA PHE A 208 15.88 -10.13 -8.86
C PHE A 208 16.19 -11.06 -7.68
N GLY A 209 15.17 -11.67 -7.06
CA GLY A 209 15.33 -12.52 -5.88
C GLY A 209 15.80 -11.77 -4.63
N GLU A 210 15.73 -10.44 -4.63
CA GLU A 210 16.08 -9.60 -3.49
C GLU A 210 14.84 -9.32 -2.64
N PHE A 211 14.99 -9.32 -1.33
CA PHE A 211 13.95 -8.90 -0.41
C PHE A 211 14.45 -7.79 0.51
N TRP A 212 13.49 -7.01 1.01
CA TRP A 212 13.79 -5.90 1.89
C TRP A 212 13.96 -6.38 3.34
N THR A 213 14.98 -5.87 4.02
CA THR A 213 15.23 -6.03 5.46
C THR A 213 15.52 -4.68 6.10
N ALA A 214 15.50 -4.62 7.44
CA ALA A 214 15.84 -3.41 8.19
C ALA A 214 17.26 -2.89 7.89
N ASP A 215 18.19 -3.78 7.53
CA ASP A 215 19.57 -3.45 7.20
C ASP A 215 19.78 -3.12 5.70
N GLY A 216 18.72 -3.21 4.90
CA GLY A 216 18.74 -2.95 3.45
C GLY A 216 18.26 -4.14 2.62
N TRP A 217 18.63 -4.14 1.34
CA TRP A 217 18.33 -5.24 0.43
C TRP A 217 19.19 -6.46 0.74
N ASP A 218 18.53 -7.60 0.91
CA ASP A 218 19.16 -8.91 1.06
C ASP A 218 18.98 -9.69 -0.25
N ASP A 219 20.09 -10.22 -0.78
CA ASP A 219 20.14 -10.93 -2.05
C ASP A 219 20.30 -12.45 -1.90
N SER A 220 20.24 -12.99 -0.68
CA SER A 220 20.35 -14.43 -0.41
C SER A 220 19.25 -15.25 -1.09
N GLY A 221 18.11 -14.62 -1.39
CA GLY A 221 17.01 -15.20 -2.17
C GLY A 221 17.37 -15.51 -3.63
N ARG A 222 18.44 -14.90 -4.20
CA ARG A 222 18.93 -15.18 -5.56
C ARG A 222 19.36 -16.62 -5.78
N ASN A 223 19.82 -17.27 -4.72
CA ASN A 223 20.31 -18.65 -4.76
C ASN A 223 19.26 -19.68 -4.31
N ALA A 224 18.02 -19.23 -4.05
CA ALA A 224 16.94 -20.09 -3.64
C ALA A 224 16.05 -20.42 -4.85
N ASP A 225 16.31 -21.56 -5.49
CA ASP A 225 15.63 -22.05 -6.71
C ASP A 225 14.09 -22.22 -6.61
N HIS A 226 13.48 -21.89 -5.46
CA HIS A 226 12.09 -22.23 -5.10
C HIS A 226 11.29 -21.06 -4.52
N VAL A 227 11.82 -19.83 -4.52
CA VAL A 227 11.09 -18.66 -4.00
C VAL A 227 10.50 -17.86 -5.17
N THR A 228 9.18 -17.76 -5.21
CA THR A 228 8.46 -16.97 -6.22
C THR A 228 8.61 -15.47 -5.94
N VAL A 229 8.41 -14.63 -6.97
CA VAL A 229 8.35 -13.16 -6.79
C VAL A 229 7.32 -12.77 -5.73
N ARG A 230 6.15 -13.44 -5.72
CA ARG A 230 5.08 -13.18 -4.76
C ARG A 230 5.48 -13.49 -3.32
N LYS A 231 6.09 -14.65 -3.05
CA LYS A 231 6.67 -14.97 -1.73
C LYS A 231 7.67 -13.94 -1.28
N THR A 232 8.55 -13.50 -2.18
CA THR A 232 9.58 -12.50 -1.86
C THR A 232 8.97 -11.14 -1.51
N VAL A 233 7.92 -10.72 -2.22
CA VAL A 233 7.16 -9.50 -1.87
C VAL A 233 6.45 -9.66 -0.53
N ARG A 234 5.72 -10.76 -0.31
CA ARG A 234 5.03 -11.04 0.95
C ARG A 234 5.99 -11.06 2.14
N HIS A 235 7.17 -11.68 1.96
CA HIS A 235 8.23 -11.66 2.97
C HIS A 235 8.70 -10.23 3.26
N SER A 236 8.96 -9.46 2.21
CA SER A 236 9.41 -8.06 2.35
C SER A 236 8.37 -7.17 3.03
N LEU A 237 7.08 -7.34 2.74
CA LEU A 237 5.99 -6.63 3.41
C LEU A 237 5.94 -6.93 4.91
N ALA A 238 6.11 -8.19 5.30
CA ALA A 238 6.16 -8.56 6.72
C ALA A 238 7.37 -7.94 7.43
N ARG A 239 8.53 -7.86 6.76
CA ARG A 239 9.72 -7.16 7.27
C ARG A 239 9.49 -5.66 7.39
N LEU A 240 8.85 -5.06 6.39
CA LEU A 240 8.51 -3.64 6.36
C LEU A 240 7.59 -3.27 7.54
N LYS A 241 6.55 -4.07 7.77
CA LYS A 241 5.68 -3.93 8.95
C LYS A 241 6.47 -3.99 10.25
N ALA A 242 7.30 -5.03 10.43
CA ALA A 242 8.12 -5.18 11.63
C ALA A 242 9.09 -4.01 11.87
N PHE A 243 9.63 -3.43 10.79
CA PHE A 243 10.48 -2.24 10.86
C PHE A 243 9.71 -1.02 11.36
N TRP A 244 8.51 -0.76 10.84
CA TRP A 244 7.72 0.39 11.29
C TRP A 244 7.20 0.20 12.72
N GLN A 245 6.82 -1.02 13.09
CA GLN A 245 6.45 -1.34 14.47
C GLN A 245 7.61 -1.11 15.44
N SER A 246 8.84 -1.51 15.09
CA SER A 246 10.00 -1.32 15.96
C SER A 246 10.42 0.14 16.12
N HIS A 247 9.98 1.01 15.20
CA HIS A 247 10.21 2.46 15.26
C HIS A 247 9.03 3.25 15.84
N GLY A 248 7.94 2.59 16.23
CA GLY A 248 6.73 3.25 16.76
C GLY A 248 5.99 4.09 15.73
N VAL A 249 6.11 3.74 14.44
CA VAL A 249 5.49 4.47 13.33
C VAL A 249 4.24 3.76 12.82
N TRP A 250 4.14 2.44 13.03
CA TRP A 250 2.98 1.65 12.58
C TRP A 250 1.70 2.07 13.33
N PRO A 251 0.52 2.11 12.67
CA PRO A 251 -0.72 2.59 13.26
C PRO A 251 -1.24 1.62 14.32
N ASP A 252 -1.95 2.13 15.32
CA ASP A 252 -2.57 1.30 16.37
C ASP A 252 -3.81 0.55 15.85
N ALA A 253 -4.59 1.19 14.99
CA ALA A 253 -5.70 0.58 14.27
C ALA A 253 -5.30 0.34 12.82
N THR A 254 -5.46 -0.90 12.34
CA THR A 254 -5.28 -1.20 10.91
C THR A 254 -6.63 -1.15 10.20
N PRO A 255 -6.68 -1.00 8.86
CA PRO A 255 -7.94 -0.97 8.09
C PRO A 255 -8.86 -2.18 8.26
N HIS A 256 -8.45 -3.21 9.02
CA HIS A 256 -9.24 -4.38 9.37
C HIS A 256 -10.15 -4.17 10.59
N ASP A 257 -9.95 -3.11 11.38
CA ASP A 257 -10.74 -2.92 12.61
C ASP A 257 -12.14 -2.35 12.34
N ASP A 258 -12.34 -1.68 11.20
CA ASP A 258 -13.67 -1.25 10.73
C ASP A 258 -13.64 -1.03 9.20
N THR A 259 -14.56 -1.66 8.45
CA THR A 259 -15.14 -1.24 7.14
C THR A 259 -14.60 -1.70 5.77
N LEU A 260 -13.60 -2.57 5.61
CA LEU A 260 -13.25 -3.06 4.26
C LEU A 260 -13.28 -4.60 4.16
N GLU A 261 -14.38 -5.19 3.68
CA GLU A 261 -14.45 -6.64 3.47
C GLU A 261 -13.74 -7.03 2.17
N ILE A 262 -12.81 -8.00 2.22
CA ILE A 262 -12.37 -8.70 1.01
C ILE A 262 -13.45 -9.72 0.68
N GLU A 263 -14.13 -9.55 -0.44
CA GLU A 263 -14.98 -10.58 -1.01
C GLU A 263 -14.13 -11.44 -1.95
N TYR A 264 -13.96 -12.71 -1.59
CA TYR A 264 -13.36 -13.73 -2.43
C TYR A 264 -14.09 -15.06 -2.21
N GLU A 265 -14.91 -15.44 -3.19
CA GLU A 265 -15.77 -16.63 -3.12
C GLU A 265 -15.02 -17.94 -3.46
N GLY A 266 -13.78 -17.82 -3.94
CA GLY A 266 -13.00 -18.96 -4.42
C GLY A 266 -13.48 -19.49 -5.77
N PRO A 267 -12.71 -20.42 -6.37
CA PRO A 267 -13.13 -21.06 -7.60
C PRO A 267 -14.20 -22.12 -7.32
N SER A 268 -14.95 -22.45 -8.35
CA SER A 268 -16.01 -23.46 -8.35
C SER A 268 -15.83 -24.42 -9.53
N PRO A 269 -16.48 -25.60 -9.51
CA PRO A 269 -16.44 -26.52 -10.64
C PRO A 269 -16.96 -25.94 -11.97
N THR A 270 -17.78 -24.87 -11.93
CA THR A 270 -18.29 -24.22 -13.14
C THR A 270 -17.26 -23.32 -13.83
N ASP A 271 -16.17 -23.00 -13.14
CA ASP A 271 -15.12 -22.11 -13.64
C ASP A 271 -14.07 -22.87 -14.47
N LEU A 272 -14.24 -24.18 -14.64
CA LEU A 272 -13.36 -25.02 -15.44
C LEU A 272 -13.68 -24.94 -16.93
N ASP A 273 -12.73 -24.41 -17.70
CA ASP A 273 -12.79 -24.40 -19.17
C ASP A 273 -12.54 -25.79 -19.81
N SER A 274 -12.01 -26.74 -19.03
CA SER A 274 -11.63 -28.07 -19.51
C SER A 274 -12.03 -29.18 -18.54
N ALA A 275 -12.50 -30.29 -19.11
CA ALA A 275 -12.75 -31.52 -18.37
C ALA A 275 -11.48 -32.35 -18.11
N ALA A 276 -10.32 -31.95 -18.65
CA ALA A 276 -9.07 -32.69 -18.47
C ALA A 276 -8.33 -32.22 -17.20
N CYS A 277 -7.86 -33.18 -16.41
CA CYS A 277 -7.02 -32.94 -15.24
C CYS A 277 -5.73 -32.28 -15.69
N THR A 278 -5.39 -31.13 -15.09
CA THR A 278 -4.20 -30.36 -15.46
C THR A 278 -2.91 -31.17 -15.27
N ASP A 279 -2.86 -32.08 -14.30
CA ASP A 279 -1.65 -32.87 -14.01
C ASP A 279 -1.49 -34.11 -14.92
N CYS A 280 -2.53 -34.93 -15.05
CA CYS A 280 -2.44 -36.26 -15.67
C CYS A 280 -3.28 -36.43 -16.94
N GLY A 281 -4.08 -35.42 -17.33
CA GLY A 281 -4.94 -35.45 -18.51
C GLY A 281 -6.21 -36.31 -18.39
N ALA A 282 -6.40 -37.01 -17.27
CA ALA A 282 -7.63 -37.79 -17.03
C ALA A 282 -8.86 -36.88 -16.91
N ASN A 283 -10.05 -37.40 -17.22
CA ASN A 283 -11.26 -36.60 -17.08
C ASN A 283 -11.60 -36.36 -15.59
N VAL A 284 -11.73 -35.09 -15.18
CA VAL A 284 -11.93 -34.68 -13.78
C VAL A 284 -13.31 -35.03 -13.22
N TRP A 285 -14.29 -35.25 -14.09
CA TRP A 285 -15.68 -35.59 -13.74
C TRP A 285 -15.92 -37.09 -13.55
N THR A 286 -14.86 -37.90 -13.63
CA THR A 286 -14.97 -39.37 -13.49
C THR A 286 -15.13 -39.81 -12.04
N THR A 287 -14.86 -38.93 -11.07
CA THR A 287 -15.07 -39.21 -9.64
C THR A 287 -16.49 -38.83 -9.24
N ARG A 288 -17.10 -39.59 -8.32
CA ARG A 288 -18.45 -39.28 -7.80
C ARG A 288 -18.51 -37.98 -6.98
N ARG A 289 -17.36 -37.47 -6.55
CA ARG A 289 -17.25 -36.29 -5.69
C ARG A 289 -17.13 -34.99 -6.48
N GLY A 290 -16.80 -35.07 -7.77
CA GLY A 290 -16.45 -33.91 -8.58
C GLY A 290 -14.97 -33.56 -8.51
N PRO A 291 -14.53 -32.55 -9.27
CA PRO A 291 -13.15 -32.13 -9.36
C PRO A 291 -12.69 -31.39 -8.10
N PHE A 292 -11.38 -31.39 -7.86
CA PHE A 292 -10.74 -30.30 -7.11
C PHE A 292 -10.50 -29.16 -8.10
N VAL A 293 -10.72 -27.92 -7.68
CA VAL A 293 -10.46 -26.73 -8.51
C VAL A 293 -9.56 -25.80 -7.72
N ALA A 294 -8.50 -25.29 -8.33
CA ALA A 294 -7.60 -24.32 -7.71
C ALA A 294 -7.38 -23.10 -8.60
N GLU A 295 -7.40 -21.91 -8.02
CA GLU A 295 -7.02 -20.66 -8.67
C GLU A 295 -5.64 -20.20 -8.16
N TYR A 296 -4.71 -19.98 -9.08
CA TYR A 296 -3.33 -19.64 -8.77
C TYR A 296 -3.05 -18.14 -8.91
N ASP A 297 -1.92 -17.71 -8.37
CA ASP A 297 -1.39 -16.34 -8.43
C ASP A 297 -1.11 -15.86 -9.86
N THR A 298 -1.01 -16.79 -10.81
CA THR A 298 -0.96 -16.53 -12.25
C THR A 298 -2.30 -16.12 -12.86
N GLY A 299 -3.42 -16.32 -12.15
CA GLY A 299 -4.79 -16.19 -12.67
C GLY A 299 -5.31 -17.48 -13.31
N ASP A 300 -4.51 -18.54 -13.37
CA ASP A 300 -4.96 -19.81 -13.94
C ASP A 300 -5.91 -20.53 -12.98
N THR A 301 -7.09 -20.89 -13.46
CA THR A 301 -8.02 -21.81 -12.79
C THR A 301 -7.84 -23.22 -13.34
N CYS A 302 -7.46 -24.16 -12.48
CA CYS A 302 -7.08 -25.52 -12.87
C CYS A 302 -7.95 -26.59 -12.20
N GLY A 303 -8.30 -27.63 -12.96
CA GLY A 303 -9.08 -28.77 -12.48
C GLY A 303 -8.22 -30.01 -12.23
N TYR A 304 -8.49 -30.73 -11.13
CA TYR A 304 -7.77 -31.94 -10.76
C TYR A 304 -8.71 -33.09 -10.41
N CYS A 305 -8.35 -34.30 -10.84
CA CYS A 305 -9.09 -35.51 -10.51
C CYS A 305 -8.83 -36.04 -9.09
N SER A 306 -7.78 -35.57 -8.42
CA SER A 306 -7.41 -35.97 -7.05
C SER A 306 -6.58 -34.89 -6.36
N TYR A 307 -6.54 -34.96 -5.02
CA TYR A 307 -5.64 -34.13 -4.20
C TYR A 307 -4.17 -34.33 -4.56
N GLU A 308 -3.76 -35.56 -4.90
CA GLU A 308 -2.38 -35.88 -5.29
C GLU A 308 -1.98 -35.19 -6.60
N CYS A 309 -2.88 -35.13 -7.59
CA CYS A 309 -2.66 -34.41 -8.83
C CYS A 309 -2.54 -32.90 -8.60
N TYR A 310 -3.43 -32.33 -7.77
CA TYR A 310 -3.36 -30.93 -7.35
C TYR A 310 -2.00 -30.62 -6.68
N PHE A 311 -1.64 -31.40 -5.65
CA PHE A 311 -0.43 -31.17 -4.87
C PHE A 311 0.84 -31.33 -5.72
N SER A 312 0.91 -32.37 -6.55
CA SER A 312 2.05 -32.64 -7.42
C SER A 312 2.23 -31.55 -8.48
N HIS A 313 1.14 -31.14 -9.14
CA HIS A 313 1.18 -30.07 -10.14
C HIS A 313 1.63 -28.74 -9.53
N ARG A 314 1.04 -28.35 -8.40
CA ARG A 314 1.39 -27.13 -7.67
C ARG A 314 2.86 -27.10 -7.29
N HIS A 315 3.35 -28.17 -6.67
CA HIS A 315 4.73 -28.25 -6.19
C HIS A 315 5.74 -28.25 -7.33
N ARG A 316 5.51 -29.06 -8.38
CA ARG A 316 6.39 -29.15 -9.55
C ARG A 316 6.54 -27.81 -10.28
N ASN A 317 5.48 -27.00 -10.32
CA ASN A 317 5.45 -25.74 -11.06
C ASN A 317 5.64 -24.50 -10.16
N ASN A 318 5.90 -24.68 -8.86
CA ASN A 318 6.05 -23.59 -7.89
C ASN A 318 4.87 -22.59 -7.87
N LEU A 319 3.65 -23.07 -8.08
CA LEU A 319 2.44 -22.24 -8.10
C LEU A 319 1.99 -21.89 -6.67
N GLU A 320 1.40 -20.71 -6.52
CA GLU A 320 0.79 -20.28 -5.26
C GLU A 320 -0.70 -20.01 -5.43
N GLU A 321 -1.49 -20.40 -4.45
CA GLU A 321 -2.90 -20.02 -4.36
C GLU A 321 -3.06 -18.50 -4.20
N ILE A 322 -4.06 -17.89 -4.86
CA ILE A 322 -4.31 -16.45 -4.71
C ILE A 322 -4.68 -16.05 -3.27
N ALA A 323 -5.46 -16.86 -2.57
CA ALA A 323 -5.95 -16.58 -1.21
C ALA A 323 -5.80 -17.79 -0.25
N GLY A 324 -4.83 -18.66 -0.50
CA GLY A 324 -4.62 -19.86 0.33
C GLY A 324 -5.72 -20.89 0.12
N GLU A 325 -6.23 -21.51 1.20
CA GLU A 325 -7.25 -22.57 1.10
C GLU A 325 -8.56 -22.10 0.48
N GLN A 326 -8.91 -20.81 0.59
CA GLN A 326 -10.09 -20.23 -0.07
C GLN A 326 -10.01 -20.34 -1.60
N SER A 327 -8.82 -20.43 -2.17
CA SER A 327 -8.62 -20.58 -3.62
C SER A 327 -8.66 -22.02 -4.09
N VAL A 328 -9.08 -22.94 -3.22
CA VAL A 328 -9.17 -24.36 -3.57
C VAL A 328 -10.56 -24.87 -3.22
N TYR A 329 -11.33 -25.22 -4.25
CA TYR A 329 -12.55 -26.00 -4.10
C TYR A 329 -12.18 -27.44 -3.76
N PHE A 330 -12.54 -27.85 -2.55
CA PHE A 330 -12.49 -29.25 -2.13
C PHE A 330 -13.85 -29.90 -2.36
N PRO A 331 -13.94 -30.97 -3.16
CA PRO A 331 -15.20 -31.65 -3.38
C PRO A 331 -15.74 -32.26 -2.07
N PRO A 332 -17.07 -32.29 -1.85
CA PRO A 332 -17.66 -32.77 -0.60
C PRO A 332 -17.22 -34.19 -0.24
N THR A 333 -17.08 -34.44 1.07
CA THR A 333 -16.55 -35.70 1.64
C THR A 333 -17.45 -36.91 1.39
#